data_AF-A0A519Y5L7-F1
#
_entry.id   AF-A0A519Y5L7-F1
#
_cell.length_a   1.000
_cell.length_b   1.000
_cell.length_c   1.000
_cell.angle_alpha   90.00
_cell.angle_beta   90.00
_cell.angle_gamma   90.00
#
_symmetry.space_group_name_H-M   'P 1'
#
loop_
_entity.id
_entity.type
_entity.pdbx_description
1 polymer ?
#
loop_
_entity_poly.entity_id
_entity_poly.type
_entity_poly.pdbx_seq_one_letter_code
_entity_poly.pdbx_strand_id
1 'polypeptide(L)' 'VLVNGDRPAKTQQLVVLGWNSPDVQITASEDSLVLVLAGAPIEEPLATYGPFVMNTNEELMQAIADFESGNMGKFPEDE' A
#
# COMPACT_ATOMS: atom_id res chain seq x y z
N VAL A 1 9.50 -0.89 19.21
CA VAL A 1 10.49 0.09 18.68
C VAL A 1 10.14 1.50 19.13
N LEU A 2 11.12 2.41 19.17
CA LEU A 2 10.96 3.83 19.47
C LEU A 2 11.25 4.62 18.20
N VAL A 3 10.28 5.39 17.71
CA VAL A 3 10.37 6.22 16.51
C VAL A 3 10.74 7.65 16.94
N ASN A 4 11.76 8.23 16.30
CA ASN A 4 12.28 9.58 16.57
C ASN A 4 12.60 9.87 18.04
N GLY A 5 12.94 8.82 18.81
CA GLY A 5 13.39 8.95 20.21
C GLY A 5 12.28 9.22 21.24
N ASP A 6 11.03 9.46 20.82
CA ASP A 6 9.94 9.83 21.74
C ASP A 6 8.64 9.05 21.52
N ARG A 7 8.45 8.41 20.36
CA ARG A 7 7.20 7.75 19.99
C ARG A 7 7.32 6.22 20.02
N PRO A 8 6.82 5.53 21.05
CA PRO A 8 6.84 4.08 21.07
C PRO A 8 5.85 3.49 20.06
N ALA A 9 6.25 2.41 19.38
CA ALA A 9 5.41 1.59 18.52
C ALA A 9 5.57 0.11 18.88
N LYS A 10 4.44 -0.59 18.95
CA LYS A 10 4.35 -2.02 19.32
C LYS A 10 4.22 -2.90 18.08
N THR A 11 4.34 -4.21 18.28
CA THR A 11 4.07 -5.23 17.26
C THR A 11 2.67 -5.03 16.66
N GLN A 12 2.54 -5.25 15.34
CA GLN A 12 1.30 -5.05 14.56
C GLN A 12 0.76 -3.60 14.52
N GLN A 13 1.60 -2.60 14.81
CA GLN A 13 1.21 -1.20 14.71
C GLN A 13 1.68 -0.57 13.40
N LEU A 14 0.79 0.14 12.71
CA LEU A 14 1.14 1.04 11.61
C LEU A 14 1.48 2.42 12.16
N VAL A 15 2.65 2.94 11.79
CA VAL A 15 3.08 4.30 12.13
C VAL A 15 3.14 5.12 10.84
N VAL A 16 2.25 6.12 10.72
CA VAL A 16 2.29 7.08 9.62
C VAL A 16 3.24 8.22 9.99
N LEU A 17 4.16 8.51 9.07
CA LEU A 17 5.13 9.60 9.17
C LEU A 17 4.69 10.77 8.29
N GLY A 18 5.07 11.98 8.70
CA GLY A 18 4.90 13.18 7.87
C GLY A 18 5.97 13.27 6.78
N TRP A 19 5.71 14.10 5.77
CA TRP A 19 6.53 14.24 4.57
C TRP A 19 7.62 15.31 4.72
N ASN A 20 7.65 15.98 5.88
CA ASN A 20 8.45 17.19 6.12
C ASN A 20 9.85 16.89 6.69
N SER A 21 10.25 15.61 6.76
CA SER A 21 11.56 15.18 7.27
C SER A 21 12.23 14.27 6.24
N PRO A 22 13.52 14.49 5.93
CA PRO A 22 14.26 13.59 5.04
C PRO A 22 14.57 12.24 5.70
N ASP A 23 14.64 12.21 7.02
CA ASP A 23 15.08 11.05 7.80
C ASP A 23 14.04 10.61 8.83
N VAL A 24 14.10 9.32 9.19
CA VAL A 24 13.39 8.72 10.33
C VAL A 24 14.38 7.94 11.18
N GLN A 25 14.35 8.14 12.50
CA GLN A 25 15.12 7.34 13.43
C GLN A 25 14.24 6.23 14.01
N ILE A 26 14.71 4.98 13.95
CA ILE A 26 14.03 3.84 14.56
C ILE A 26 15.03 3.15 15.50
N THR A 27 14.70 3.11 16.79
CA THR A 27 15.48 2.42 17.81
C THR A 27 14.74 1.17 18.26
N ALA A 28 15.38 0.01 18.13
CA ALA A 28 14.86 -1.26 18.64
C ALA A 28 15.47 -1.53 20.03
N SER A 29 14.63 -1.62 21.05
CA SER A 29 15.03 -2.00 22.42
C SER A 29 15.06 -3.51 22.64
N GLU A 30 14.53 -4.27 21.69
CA GLU A 30 14.42 -5.73 21.65
C GLU A 30 14.44 -6.19 20.20
N ASP A 31 14.68 -7.48 19.95
CA ASP A 31 14.66 -8.06 18.60
C ASP A 31 13.34 -7.76 17.89
N SER A 32 13.43 -7.08 16.75
CA SER A 32 12.27 -6.50 16.06
C SER A 32 12.38 -6.72 14.55
N LEU A 33 11.28 -7.11 13.91
CA LEU A 33 11.12 -7.05 12.47
C LEU A 33 10.30 -5.80 12.11
N VAL A 34 10.88 -4.93 11.29
CA VAL A 34 10.25 -3.67 10.88
C VAL A 34 10.16 -3.61 9.36
N LEU A 35 9.00 -3.25 8.84
CA LEU A 35 8.78 -2.93 7.43
C LEU A 35 8.67 -1.42 7.28
N VAL A 36 9.52 -0.82 6.43
CA VAL A 36 9.47 0.60 6.09
C VAL A 36 8.97 0.73 4.66
N LEU A 37 7.88 1.47 4.48
CA LEU A 37 7.30 1.77 3.18
C LEU A 37 7.35 3.28 2.96
N ALA A 38 7.99 3.71 1.87
CA ALA A 38 8.11 5.11 1.49
C ALA A 38 8.05 5.24 -0.04
N GLY A 39 7.46 6.32 -0.53
CA GLY A 39 7.33 6.61 -1.96
C GLY A 39 6.81 8.03 -2.19
N ALA A 40 7.10 8.59 -3.36
CA ALA A 40 6.49 9.84 -3.79
C ALA A 40 4.96 9.65 -3.95
N PRO A 41 4.14 10.68 -3.69
CA PRO A 41 2.71 10.56 -3.94
C PRO A 41 2.50 10.46 -5.46
N ILE A 42 1.60 9.59 -5.89
CA ILE A 42 1.27 9.43 -7.31
C ILE A 42 0.44 10.64 -7.81
N GLU A 43 -0.25 11.34 -6.91
CA GLU A 43 -1.06 12.54 -7.18
C GLU A 43 -2.16 12.35 -8.25
N GLU A 44 -2.63 11.13 -8.42
CA GLU A 44 -3.72 10.80 -9.34
C GLU A 44 -5.05 10.55 -8.60
N PRO A 45 -6.21 10.77 -9.27
CA PRO A 45 -7.50 10.36 -8.73
C PRO A 45 -7.54 8.86 -8.40
N LEU A 46 -8.34 8.51 -7.39
CA LEU A 46 -8.49 7.14 -6.89
C LEU A 46 -9.96 6.72 -6.95
N ALA A 47 -10.25 5.68 -7.72
CA ALA A 47 -11.54 5.00 -7.78
C ALA A 47 -11.34 3.51 -7.44
N THR A 48 -12.03 3.01 -6.41
CA THR A 48 -11.83 1.64 -5.92
C THR A 48 -13.14 0.90 -5.68
N TYR A 49 -13.21 -0.36 -6.09
CA TYR A 49 -14.30 -1.27 -5.74
C TYR A 49 -13.79 -2.71 -5.68
N GLY A 50 -13.92 -3.34 -4.51
CA GLY A 50 -13.45 -4.71 -4.29
C GLY A 50 -11.96 -4.86 -4.64
N PRO A 51 -11.60 -5.74 -5.60
CA PRO A 51 -10.21 -5.97 -5.99
C PRO A 51 -9.66 -4.97 -7.01
N PHE A 52 -10.46 -4.01 -7.48
CA PHE A 52 -10.09 -3.08 -8.55
C PHE A 52 -9.74 -1.69 -8.01
N VAL A 53 -8.64 -1.13 -8.51
CA VAL A 53 -8.15 0.21 -8.21
C VAL A 53 -7.81 0.88 -9.56
N MET A 54 -8.56 1.92 -9.91
CA MET A 54 -8.40 2.71 -11.14
C MET A 54 -8.38 4.21 -10.82
N ASN A 55 -8.26 5.07 -11.83
CA ASN A 55 -8.29 6.53 -11.63
C ASN A 55 -9.72 7.09 -11.69
N THR A 56 -10.61 6.52 -12.51
CA THR A 56 -11.98 7.02 -12.71
C THR A 56 -13.05 5.94 -12.49
N ASN A 57 -14.30 6.36 -12.27
CA ASN A 57 -15.43 5.43 -12.15
C ASN A 57 -15.74 4.70 -13.47
N GLU A 58 -15.47 5.32 -14.62
CA GLU A 58 -15.67 4.69 -15.93
C GLU A 58 -14.71 3.50 -16.12
N GLU A 59 -13.43 3.71 -15.83
CA GLU A 59 -12.42 2.65 -15.83
C GLU A 59 -12.76 1.53 -14.83
N LEU A 60 -13.33 1.86 -13.68
CA LEU A 60 -13.74 0.89 -12.68
C LEU A 60 -14.90 0.01 -13.19
N MET A 61 -15.90 0.61 -13.84
CA MET A 61 -17.00 -0.13 -14.46
C MET A 61 -16.51 -1.02 -15.60
N GLN A 62 -15.56 -0.54 -16.40
CA GLN A 62 -14.93 -1.33 -17.45
C GLN A 62 -14.18 -2.53 -16.87
N ALA A 63 -13.36 -2.34 -15.83
CA ALA A 63 -12.64 -3.43 -15.17
C ALA A 63 -13.57 -4.51 -14.60
N ILE A 64 -14.72 -4.11 -14.03
CA ILE A 64 -15.74 -5.05 -13.56
C ILE A 64 -16.34 -5.84 -14.74
N ALA A 65 -16.71 -5.17 -15.83
CA ALA A 65 -17.26 -5.83 -17.01
C ALA A 65 -16.24 -6.80 -17.65
N ASP A 66 -14.95 -6.44 -17.67
CA ASP A 66 -13.88 -7.31 -18.16
C ASP A 66 -13.71 -8.55 -17.27
N PHE A 67 -13.88 -8.41 -15.95
CA PHE A 67 -13.86 -9.54 -15.03
C PHE A 67 -15.06 -10.47 -15.26
N GLU A 68 -16.27 -9.90 -15.33
CA GLU A 68 -17.51 -10.65 -15.53
C GLU A 68 -17.55 -11.38 -16.87
N SER A 69 -16.91 -10.82 -17.91
CA SER A 69 -16.79 -11.44 -19.23
C SER A 69 -15.60 -12.39 -19.38
N GLY A 70 -14.75 -12.54 -18.36
CA GLY A 70 -13.59 -13.43 -18.39
C GLY A 70 -12.39 -12.90 -19.20
N ASN A 71 -12.31 -11.59 -19.44
CA ASN A 71 -11.27 -10.92 -20.21
C ASN A 71 -10.01 -10.55 -19.38
N MET A 72 -9.85 -11.09 -18.18
CA MET A 72 -8.71 -10.83 -17.29
C MET A 72 -7.42 -11.58 -17.66
N GLY A 73 -7.39 -12.21 -18.83
CA GLY A 73 -6.38 -13.18 -19.19
C GLY A 73 -6.64 -14.55 -18.57
N LYS A 74 -5.81 -15.51 -18.93
CA LYS A 74 -5.85 -16.88 -18.40
C LYS A 74 -4.47 -17.21 -17.87
N PHE A 75 -4.41 -17.94 -16.77
CA PHE A 75 -3.16 -18.59 -16.39
C PHE A 75 -2.82 -19.62 -17.48
N PRO A 76 -1.56 -19.71 -17.92
CA PRO A 76 -1.14 -20.86 -18.70
C PRO A 76 -1.44 -22.12 -17.89
N GLU A 77 -2.03 -23.14 -18.52
CA GLU A 77 -2.00 -24.49 -17.95
C GLU A 77 -0.53 -24.91 -17.92
N ASP A 78 -0.06 -25.39 -16.76
CA ASP A 78 1.35 -25.70 -16.49
C ASP A 78 2.04 -26.44 -17.65
N GLU A 79 3.28 -26.03 -17.98
CA GLU A 79 4.30 -26.95 -18.51
C GLU A 79 4.87 -27.81 -17.37
#